data_AF-A0AAP6D1Q3-F1
#
_entry.id   AF-A0AAP6D1Q3-F1
#
_cell.length_a   1.000
_cell.length_b   1.000
_cell.length_c   1.000
_cell.angle_alpha   90.00
_cell.angle_beta   90.00
_cell.angle_gamma   90.00
#
_symmetry.space_group_name_H-M   'P 1'
#
loop_
_entity.id
_entity.type
_entity.pdbx_description
1 polymer ?
#
loop_
_entity_poly.entity_id
_entity_poly.type
_entity_poly.pdbx_seq_one_letter_code
_entity_poly.pdbx_strand_id
1 'polypeptide(L)' 'MIVQFARRGKGVGSGPVDYLLGKDRNRERATLNQGDPDLVQSLIDSSPYAKKYTSGFLCFA' A
#
# COMPACT_ATOMS: atom_id res chain seq x y z
N MET A 1 2.89 -8.72 26.12
CA MET A 1 2.97 -8.19 24.74
C MET A 1 1.62 -8.35 24.06
N ILE A 2 0.92 -7.25 23.80
CA ILE A 2 -0.40 -7.25 23.13
C ILE A 2 -0.24 -6.59 21.75
N VAL A 3 -0.74 -7.24 20.70
CA VAL A 3 -0.85 -6.67 19.35
C VAL A 3 -2.21 -5.99 19.24
N GLN A 4 -2.23 -4.68 18.99
CA GLN A 4 -3.48 -3.94 18.82
C GLN A 4 -3.51 -3.25 17.45
N PHE A 5 -4.66 -3.33 16.77
CA PHE A 5 -4.86 -2.70 15.46
C PHE A 5 -5.59 -1.38 15.62
N ALA A 6 -5.08 -0.33 14.98
CA ALA A 6 -5.73 0.97 14.96
C ALA A 6 -7.03 0.94 14.14
N ARG A 7 -7.93 1.87 14.43
CA ARG A 7 -9.20 2.02 13.70
C ARG A 7 -9.03 2.60 12.29
N ARG A 8 -7.83 3.11 11.96
CA ARG A 8 -7.46 3.74 10.69
C ARG A 8 -6.45 2.86 9.95
N GLY A 9 -6.46 2.95 8.62
CA GLY A 9 -5.68 2.06 7.75
C GLY A 9 -6.57 1.14 6.91
N LYS A 10 -7.45 1.75 6.11
CA LYS A 10 -8.09 1.07 4.98
C LYS A 10 -7.41 1.64 3.74
N GLY A 11 -6.43 0.92 3.23
CA GLY A 11 -5.68 1.29 2.03
C GLY A 11 -5.97 0.34 0.87
N VAL A 12 -5.44 0.71 -0.28
CA VAL A 12 -5.36 -0.09 -1.51
C VAL A 12 -3.94 0.05 -2.06
N GLY A 13 -3.54 -0.85 -2.94
CA GLY A 13 -2.19 -0.89 -3.53
C GLY A 13 -1.85 0.35 -4.35
N SER A 14 -2.84 1.22 -4.64
CA SER A 14 -2.63 2.46 -5.38
C SER A 14 -1.76 3.47 -4.65
N GLY A 15 -1.78 3.51 -3.31
CA GLY A 15 -1.05 4.52 -2.54
C GLY A 15 0.44 4.62 -2.93
N PRO A 16 1.21 3.53 -2.87
CA PRO A 16 2.61 3.51 -3.30
C PRO A 16 2.82 3.81 -4.79
N VAL A 17 1.96 3.29 -5.67
CA VAL A 17 2.11 3.45 -7.12
C VAL A 17 1.84 4.89 -7.55
N ASP A 18 0.74 5.47 -7.05
CA ASP A 18 0.34 6.86 -7.34
C ASP A 18 1.33 7.85 -6.71
N TYR A 19 1.91 7.48 -5.56
CA TYR A 19 3.00 8.26 -4.96
C TYR A 19 4.19 8.36 -5.89
N LEU A 20 4.58 7.27 -6.59
CA LEU A 20 5.74 7.23 -7.47
C LEU A 20 5.45 7.80 -8.87
N LEU A 21 4.34 7.40 -9.51
CA LEU A 21 4.06 7.72 -10.92
C LEU A 21 3.09 8.88 -11.10
N GLY A 22 2.48 9.38 -10.02
CA GLY A 22 1.33 10.27 -10.08
C GLY A 22 0.04 9.48 -10.27
N LYS A 23 -1.08 10.08 -9.84
CA LYS A 23 -2.41 9.48 -9.95
C LYS A 23 -2.79 9.18 -11.39
N ASP A 24 -2.41 10.06 -12.32
CA ASP A 24 -2.69 9.93 -13.75
C ASP A 24 -1.50 9.38 -14.55
N ARG A 25 -0.51 8.77 -13.86
CA ARG A 25 0.72 8.20 -14.47
C ARG A 25 1.57 9.18 -15.27
N ASN A 26 1.40 10.48 -15.05
CA ASN A 26 2.00 11.56 -15.83
C ASN A 26 2.95 12.44 -15.00
N ARG A 27 3.45 11.94 -13.87
CA ARG A 27 4.30 12.76 -13.01
C ARG A 27 5.61 13.11 -13.71
N GLU A 28 5.92 14.41 -13.76
CA GLU A 28 7.13 14.91 -14.39
C GLU A 28 8.37 14.19 -13.81
N ARG A 29 9.25 13.72 -14.71
CA ARG A 29 10.49 12.99 -14.38
C ARG A 29 10.31 11.64 -13.67
N ALA A 30 9.08 11.18 -13.49
CA ALA A 30 8.83 9.81 -13.04
C ALA A 30 8.91 8.87 -14.25
N THR A 31 9.90 7.99 -14.25
CA THR A 31 10.06 6.95 -15.28
C THR A 31 10.00 5.59 -14.61
N LEU A 32 9.23 4.68 -15.21
CA LEU A 32 9.20 3.30 -14.78
C LEU A 32 10.37 2.57 -15.44
N ASN A 33 11.32 2.11 -14.62
CA ASN A 33 12.50 1.42 -15.14
C ASN A 33 12.20 -0.03 -15.52
N GLN A 34 11.33 -0.72 -14.78
CA GLN A 34 10.97 -2.11 -15.02
C GLN A 34 9.63 -2.47 -14.37
N GLY A 35 8.92 -3.43 -14.98
CA GLY A 35 7.72 -4.06 -14.43
C GLY A 35 6.41 -3.46 -14.96
N ASP A 36 5.31 -3.84 -14.32
CA ASP A 36 3.97 -3.32 -14.60
C ASP A 36 3.36 -2.78 -13.28
N PRO A 37 3.10 -1.47 -13.16
CA PRO A 37 2.56 -0.87 -11.95
C PRO A 37 1.16 -1.38 -11.59
N ASP A 38 0.35 -1.72 -12.59
CA ASP A 38 -1.02 -2.17 -12.39
C ASP A 38 -1.02 -3.64 -11.92
N LEU A 39 -0.12 -4.45 -12.46
CA LEU A 39 0.14 -5.80 -11.94
C LEU A 39 0.62 -5.75 -10.49
N VAL A 40 1.58 -4.87 -10.17
CA VAL A 40 2.07 -4.70 -8.81
C VAL A 40 0.95 -4.32 -7.85
N GLN A 41 0.10 -3.33 -8.22
CA GLN A 41 -1.07 -2.98 -7.42
C GLN A 41 -1.97 -4.19 -7.18
N SER A 42 -2.29 -4.95 -8.24
CA SER A 42 -3.15 -6.14 -8.14
C SER A 42 -2.59 -7.19 -7.19
N LEU A 43 -1.27 -7.40 -7.18
CA LEU A 43 -0.59 -8.35 -6.30
C LEU A 43 -0.62 -7.91 -4.83
N ILE A 44 -0.48 -6.62 -4.55
CA ILE A 44 -0.58 -6.14 -3.16
C ILE A 44 -2.03 -6.29 -2.68
N ASP A 45 -3.00 -6.00 -3.56
CA ASP A 45 -4.42 -6.10 -3.24
C ASP A 45 -4.96 -7.53 -3.22
N SER A 46 -4.27 -8.50 -3.82
CA SER A 46 -4.67 -9.91 -3.82
C SER A 46 -4.50 -10.59 -2.46
N SER A 47 -3.83 -9.95 -1.50
CA SER A 47 -3.72 -10.50 -0.14
C SER A 47 -5.11 -10.70 0.49
N PRO A 48 -5.45 -11.92 0.95
CA PRO A 48 -6.73 -12.20 1.61
C PRO A 48 -6.75 -11.74 3.08
N TYR A 49 -5.65 -11.17 3.57
CA TYR A 49 -5.51 -10.82 4.97
C TYR A 49 -6.47 -9.70 5.38
N ALA A 50 -7.30 -9.96 6.40
CA ALA A 50 -8.39 -9.08 6.83
C ALA A 50 -7.91 -7.72 7.38
N LYS A 51 -6.65 -7.63 7.83
CA LYS A 51 -6.05 -6.39 8.36
C LYS A 51 -5.02 -5.79 7.40
N LYS A 52 -5.09 -6.11 6.10
CA LYS A 52 -4.22 -5.48 5.11
C LYS A 52 -4.37 -3.95 5.15
N TYR A 53 -3.23 -3.25 5.08
CA TYR A 53 -3.13 -1.80 5.19
C TYR A 53 -3.63 -1.19 6.51
N THR A 54 -3.98 -2.01 7.51
CA THR A 54 -4.37 -1.53 8.84
C THR A 54 -3.12 -1.36 9.68
N SER A 55 -2.88 -0.15 10.20
CA SER A 55 -1.76 0.07 11.12
C SER A 55 -2.05 -0.60 12.47
N GLY A 56 -1.00 -1.08 13.13
CA GLY A 56 -1.08 -1.67 14.45
C GLY A 56 0.15 -1.32 15.29
N PHE A 57 0.07 -1.58 16.59
CA PHE A 57 1.13 -1.31 17.55
C PHE A 57 1.29 -2.46 18.53
N LEU A 58 2.54 -2.65 18.99
CA LEU A 58 2.92 -3.61 20.02
C LEU A 58 2.94 -2.89 21.37
N CYS A 59 2.15 -3.38 22.31
CA CYS A 59 2.09 -2.85 23.67
C CYS A 59 2.82 -3.79 24.64
N PHE A 60 3.76 -3.23 25.39
CA PHE A 60 4.53 -3.89 26.45
C PHE A 60 4.16 -3.22 27.77
N ALA A 61 3.01 -3.62 28.32
CA ALA A 61 2.70 -3.33 29.72
C ALA A 61 3.56 -4.20 30.62
#